data_AF-A0A544TT35-F1
#
_entry.id   AF-A0A544TT35-F1
#
_cell.length_a   1.000
_cell.length_b   1.000
_cell.length_c   1.000
_cell.angle_alpha   90.00
_cell.angle_beta   90.00
_cell.angle_gamma   90.00
#
_symmetry.space_group_name_H-M   'P 1'
#
loop_
_entity.id
_entity.type
_entity.pdbx_description
1 polymer ?
#
loop_
_entity_poly.entity_id
_entity_poly.type
_entity_poly.pdbx_seq_one_letter_code
_entity_poly.pdbx_strand_id
1 'polypeptide(L)'
;MDVKYPIGKFIFEGKMTSDVIHSWISELEDFPILLNEAVKDLTEEQLDTPYREGGWTVRQVVHHLADSHMNAYIRFKLTLTEESPVIKPYDEAQWAEFVDNELPIGISLSLLQSLHIRLVKLLNSLTPEELKKTFIHLDSGIISIEKNIGLYVWHGKHHLAHITNLCIQQGWSSKGLTLNEVVKEKQYEERITTSDHMEKRG
;
A
#
# COMPACT_ATOMS: atom_id res chain seq x y z
N MET A 1 4.91 -4.37 20.17
CA MET A 1 4.23 -4.38 18.86
C MET A 1 4.81 -5.54 18.07
N ASP A 2 3.98 -6.24 17.28
CA ASP A 2 4.48 -7.26 16.36
C ASP A 2 5.25 -6.57 15.22
N VAL A 3 6.57 -6.75 15.18
CA VAL A 3 7.44 -6.15 14.15
C VAL A 3 7.10 -6.61 12.73
N LYS A 4 6.43 -7.77 12.60
CA LYS A 4 5.93 -8.25 11.32
C LYS A 4 4.73 -7.44 10.85
N TYR A 5 3.86 -6.98 11.75
CA TYR A 5 2.66 -6.19 11.44
C TYR A 5 2.63 -4.86 12.21
N PRO A 6 3.51 -3.89 11.85
CA PRO A 6 3.68 -2.65 12.61
C PRO A 6 2.41 -1.78 12.67
N ILE A 7 1.51 -1.93 11.69
CA ILE A 7 0.21 -1.23 11.63
C ILE A 7 -1.00 -2.18 11.76
N GLY A 8 -0.77 -3.41 12.24
CA GLY A 8 -1.79 -4.45 12.26
C GLY A 8 -2.10 -5.04 10.88
N LYS A 9 -3.15 -5.87 10.80
CA LYS A 9 -3.65 -6.47 9.55
C LYS A 9 -4.73 -5.60 8.93
N PHE A 10 -4.96 -5.76 7.62
CA PHE A 10 -6.07 -5.09 6.95
C PHE A 10 -7.40 -5.56 7.53
N ILE A 11 -8.16 -4.62 8.12
CA ILE A 11 -9.51 -4.82 8.63
C ILE A 11 -10.34 -3.63 8.16
N PHE A 12 -11.48 -3.91 7.54
CA PHE A 12 -12.45 -2.88 7.16
C PHE A 12 -13.85 -3.32 7.61
N GLU A 13 -14.37 -2.63 8.62
CA GLU A 13 -15.69 -2.90 9.22
C GLU A 13 -16.71 -1.80 8.89
N GLY A 14 -16.30 -0.81 8.10
CA GLY A 14 -17.13 0.32 7.69
C GLY A 14 -18.05 0.01 6.51
N LYS A 15 -18.90 0.98 6.17
CA LYS A 15 -19.68 0.94 4.93
C LYS A 15 -18.77 1.35 3.77
N MET A 16 -18.75 0.55 2.72
CA MET A 16 -18.03 0.92 1.49
C MET A 16 -18.79 2.04 0.77
N THR A 17 -18.32 3.28 0.94
CA THR A 17 -18.89 4.48 0.31
C THR A 17 -17.96 4.99 -0.80
N SER A 18 -18.49 5.84 -1.67
CA SER A 18 -17.69 6.55 -2.67
C SER A 18 -16.52 7.29 -2.01
N ASP A 19 -16.76 7.94 -0.88
CA ASP A 19 -15.76 8.81 -0.25
C ASP A 19 -14.59 8.00 0.31
N VAL A 20 -14.86 6.82 0.89
CA VAL A 20 -13.83 5.87 1.33
C VAL A 20 -12.98 5.43 0.14
N ILE A 21 -13.62 5.06 -0.98
CA ILE A 21 -12.91 4.60 -2.18
C ILE A 21 -12.06 5.73 -2.78
N HIS A 22 -12.58 6.95 -2.90
CA HIS A 22 -11.82 8.09 -3.41
C HIS A 22 -10.64 8.43 -2.49
N SER A 23 -10.82 8.38 -1.17
CA SER A 23 -9.74 8.57 -0.21
C SER A 23 -8.63 7.54 -0.40
N TRP A 24 -8.98 6.26 -0.56
CA TRP A 24 -8.01 5.21 -0.83
C TRP A 24 -7.29 5.37 -2.18
N ILE A 25 -7.99 5.80 -3.23
CA ILE A 25 -7.35 6.07 -4.52
C ILE A 25 -6.34 7.23 -4.40
N SER A 26 -6.68 8.29 -3.65
CA SER A 26 -5.74 9.39 -3.35
C SER A 26 -4.53 8.89 -2.56
N GLU A 27 -4.71 7.99 -1.58
CA GLU A 27 -3.58 7.42 -0.85
C GLU A 27 -2.68 6.54 -1.73
N LEU A 28 -3.26 5.81 -2.71
CA LEU A 28 -2.47 5.11 -3.72
C LEU A 28 -1.69 6.08 -4.62
N GLU A 29 -2.25 7.25 -4.93
CA GLU A 29 -1.58 8.28 -5.72
C GLU A 29 -0.35 8.85 -4.99
N ASP A 30 -0.49 9.12 -3.69
CA ASP A 30 0.58 9.69 -2.86
C ASP A 30 1.68 8.67 -2.50
N PHE A 31 1.36 7.38 -2.48
CA PHE A 31 2.23 6.33 -1.95
C PHE A 31 3.66 6.30 -2.55
N PRO A 32 3.87 6.35 -3.88
CA PRO A 32 5.22 6.35 -4.45
C PRO A 32 6.08 7.53 -4.00
N ILE A 33 5.46 8.70 -3.77
CA ILE A 33 6.13 9.91 -3.27
C ILE A 33 6.60 9.66 -1.83
N LEU A 34 5.70 9.17 -0.97
CA LEU A 34 6.02 8.85 0.42
C LEU A 34 7.11 7.79 0.54
N LEU A 35 7.09 6.78 -0.33
CA LEU A 35 8.13 5.75 -0.37
C LEU A 35 9.48 6.34 -0.79
N ASN A 36 9.51 7.17 -1.83
CA ASN A 36 10.74 7.82 -2.29
C ASN A 36 11.36 8.67 -1.18
N GLU A 37 10.54 9.49 -0.52
CA GLU A 37 10.97 10.35 0.59
C GLU A 37 11.52 9.54 1.79
N ALA A 38 10.97 8.35 2.07
CA ALA A 38 11.43 7.51 3.16
C ALA A 38 12.81 6.87 2.92
N VAL A 39 13.24 6.75 1.66
CA VAL A 39 14.49 6.06 1.29
C VAL A 39 15.54 6.95 0.62
N LYS A 40 15.20 8.20 0.27
CA LYS A 40 16.07 9.09 -0.55
C LYS A 40 17.45 9.37 0.03
N ASP A 41 17.58 9.36 1.35
CA ASP A 41 18.82 9.71 2.07
C ASP A 41 19.55 8.47 2.61
N LEU A 42 19.05 7.26 2.30
CA LEU A 42 19.68 6.02 2.76
C LEU A 42 20.91 5.67 1.92
N THR A 43 21.99 5.26 2.58
CA THR A 43 23.19 4.72 1.91
C THR A 43 22.95 3.28 1.43
N GLU A 44 23.79 2.78 0.54
CA GLU A 44 23.70 1.38 0.08
C GLU A 44 23.74 0.37 1.25
N GLU A 45 24.59 0.61 2.25
CA GLU A 45 24.67 -0.23 3.46
C GLU A 45 23.36 -0.21 4.27
N GLN A 46 22.71 0.96 4.37
CA GLN A 46 21.42 1.09 5.05
C GLN A 46 20.29 0.42 4.24
N LEU A 47 20.34 0.51 2.91
CA LEU A 47 19.41 -0.18 2.01
C LEU A 47 19.53 -1.71 2.14
N ASP A 48 20.72 -2.21 2.42
CA ASP A 48 21.00 -3.63 2.62
C ASP A 48 20.79 -4.10 4.06
N THR A 49 20.26 -3.23 4.94
CA THR A 49 19.94 -3.59 6.32
C THR A 49 18.55 -4.24 6.43
N PRO A 50 18.41 -5.41 7.08
CA PRO A 50 17.12 -6.03 7.36
C PRO A 50 16.21 -5.16 8.24
N TYR A 51 14.93 -5.02 7.88
CA TYR A 51 13.97 -4.26 8.71
C TYR A 51 13.63 -4.93 10.05
N ARG A 52 13.96 -6.22 10.17
CA ARG A 52 13.91 -7.03 11.39
C ARG A 52 14.86 -8.23 11.26
N GLU A 53 15.14 -8.90 12.37
CA GLU A 53 15.90 -10.15 12.37
C GLU A 53 15.21 -11.21 11.48
N GLY A 54 16.00 -11.79 10.55
CA GLY A 54 15.50 -12.75 9.54
C GLY A 54 14.42 -12.19 8.61
N GLY A 55 14.30 -10.87 8.50
CA GLY A 55 13.41 -10.18 7.55
C GLY A 55 14.17 -9.75 6.29
N TRP A 56 13.41 -9.20 5.34
CA TRP A 56 13.97 -8.58 4.14
C TRP A 56 14.75 -7.31 4.44
N THR A 57 15.70 -6.99 3.57
CA THR A 57 16.36 -5.69 3.54
C THR A 57 15.41 -4.60 3.06
N VAL A 58 15.75 -3.32 3.30
CA VAL A 58 14.98 -2.20 2.73
C VAL A 58 14.95 -2.28 1.20
N ARG A 59 16.06 -2.66 0.57
CA ARG A 59 16.15 -2.88 -0.88
C ARG A 59 15.15 -3.92 -1.37
N GLN A 60 15.14 -5.10 -0.76
CA GLN A 60 14.18 -6.16 -1.09
C GLN A 60 12.73 -5.71 -0.90
N VAL A 61 12.42 -4.95 0.16
CA VAL A 61 11.07 -4.38 0.37
C VAL A 61 10.67 -3.44 -0.76
N VAL A 62 11.57 -2.57 -1.23
CA VAL A 62 11.28 -1.64 -2.35
C VAL A 62 11.04 -2.38 -3.66
N HIS A 63 11.83 -3.43 -3.95
CA HIS A 63 11.63 -4.25 -5.14
C HIS A 63 10.31 -5.04 -5.07
N HIS A 64 10.02 -5.68 -3.93
CA HIS A 64 8.75 -6.36 -3.66
C HIS A 64 7.53 -5.45 -3.87
N LEU A 65 7.61 -4.19 -3.42
CA LEU A 65 6.50 -3.23 -3.63
C LEU A 65 6.20 -3.03 -5.11
N ALA A 66 7.22 -2.97 -5.98
CA ALA A 66 7.02 -2.91 -7.42
C ALA A 66 6.37 -4.20 -7.96
N ASP A 67 6.88 -5.37 -7.59
CA ASP A 67 6.35 -6.67 -8.05
C ASP A 67 4.90 -6.90 -7.61
N SER A 68 4.62 -6.65 -6.35
CA SER A 68 3.31 -6.81 -5.75
C SER A 68 2.28 -5.89 -6.41
N HIS A 69 2.63 -4.61 -6.62
CA HIS A 69 1.71 -3.65 -7.21
C HIS A 69 1.54 -3.88 -8.72
N MET A 70 2.54 -4.41 -9.43
CA MET A 70 2.39 -4.84 -10.82
C MET A 70 1.40 -6.01 -10.93
N ASN A 71 1.54 -7.01 -10.06
CA ASN A 71 0.58 -8.12 -9.96
C ASN A 71 -0.83 -7.59 -9.64
N ALA A 72 -0.96 -6.64 -8.72
CA ALA A 72 -2.22 -5.97 -8.41
C ALA A 72 -2.85 -5.31 -9.64
N TYR A 73 -2.08 -4.52 -10.37
CA TYR A 73 -2.54 -3.83 -11.57
C TYR A 73 -3.07 -4.79 -12.64
N ILE A 74 -2.37 -5.90 -12.85
CA ILE A 74 -2.82 -6.98 -13.76
C ILE A 74 -4.12 -7.58 -13.25
N ARG A 75 -4.21 -7.91 -11.95
CA ARG A 75 -5.42 -8.49 -11.33
C ARG A 75 -6.63 -7.56 -11.43
N PHE A 76 -6.46 -6.24 -11.28
CA PHE A 76 -7.54 -5.28 -11.52
C PHE A 76 -8.07 -5.38 -12.95
N LYS A 77 -7.19 -5.42 -13.95
CA LYS A 77 -7.60 -5.55 -15.36
C LYS A 77 -8.27 -6.88 -15.69
N LEU A 78 -7.75 -7.99 -15.18
CA LEU A 78 -8.38 -9.31 -15.34
C LEU A 78 -9.79 -9.29 -14.74
N THR A 79 -9.94 -8.76 -13.52
CA THR A 79 -11.24 -8.66 -12.83
C THR A 79 -12.25 -7.79 -13.60
N LEU A 80 -11.78 -6.75 -14.30
CA LEU A 80 -12.65 -5.89 -15.10
C LEU A 80 -13.12 -6.54 -16.41
N THR A 81 -12.35 -7.49 -16.93
CA THR A 81 -12.54 -8.08 -18.28
C THR A 81 -13.02 -9.52 -18.25
N GLU A 82 -12.97 -10.18 -17.10
CA GLU A 82 -13.37 -11.57 -16.90
C GLU A 82 -14.43 -11.69 -15.80
N GLU A 83 -15.24 -12.74 -15.87
CA GLU A 83 -16.25 -13.03 -14.84
C GLU A 83 -15.61 -13.80 -13.67
N SER A 84 -15.34 -13.10 -12.57
CA SER A 84 -14.82 -13.67 -11.32
C SER A 84 -13.55 -14.54 -11.49
N PRO A 85 -12.47 -14.01 -12.10
CA PRO A 85 -11.29 -14.81 -12.41
C PRO A 85 -10.62 -15.35 -11.14
N VAL A 86 -10.07 -16.56 -11.22
CA VAL A 86 -9.16 -17.09 -10.20
C VAL A 86 -7.78 -16.48 -10.44
N ILE A 87 -7.32 -15.63 -9.54
CA ILE A 87 -6.03 -14.96 -9.73
C ILE A 87 -4.87 -15.89 -9.44
N LYS A 88 -3.78 -15.72 -10.19
CA LYS A 88 -2.55 -16.48 -9.99
C LYS A 88 -1.81 -15.96 -8.74
N PRO A 89 -1.52 -16.83 -7.74
CA PRO A 89 -0.61 -16.48 -6.66
C PRO A 89 0.84 -16.50 -7.16
N TYR A 90 1.73 -15.85 -6.41
CA TYR A 90 3.17 -15.94 -6.61
C TYR A 90 3.84 -16.06 -5.24
N ASP A 91 5.04 -16.64 -5.22
CA ASP A 91 5.81 -16.82 -4.00
C ASP A 91 6.70 -15.59 -3.79
N GLU A 92 6.19 -14.62 -3.03
CA GLU A 92 6.89 -13.36 -2.74
C GLU A 92 8.24 -13.57 -2.04
N ALA A 93 8.37 -14.62 -1.22
CA ALA A 93 9.64 -14.94 -0.56
C ALA A 93 10.68 -15.42 -1.58
N GLN A 94 10.31 -16.29 -2.51
CA GLN A 94 11.24 -16.73 -3.56
C GLN A 94 11.57 -15.59 -4.54
N TRP A 95 10.64 -14.70 -4.84
CA TRP A 95 10.88 -13.57 -5.75
C TRP A 95 11.91 -12.60 -5.17
N ALA A 96 11.88 -12.35 -3.86
CA ALA A 96 12.85 -11.49 -3.18
C ALA A 96 14.30 -12.02 -3.17
N GLU A 97 14.50 -13.30 -3.52
CA GLU A 97 15.82 -13.95 -3.60
C GLU A 97 16.42 -13.92 -5.01
N PHE A 98 15.69 -13.42 -6.01
CA PHE A 98 16.23 -13.31 -7.37
C PHE A 98 17.24 -12.16 -7.49
N VAL A 99 18.24 -12.35 -8.35
CA VAL A 99 19.40 -11.46 -8.52
C VAL A 99 19.02 -10.03 -8.93
N ASP A 100 17.86 -9.81 -9.54
CA ASP A 100 17.38 -8.48 -9.87
C ASP A 100 17.03 -7.64 -8.63
N ASN A 101 16.87 -8.25 -7.45
CA ASN A 101 16.75 -7.54 -6.17
C ASN A 101 18.07 -6.90 -5.69
N GLU A 102 19.20 -7.16 -6.36
CA GLU A 102 20.47 -6.47 -6.12
C GLU A 102 20.58 -5.14 -6.86
N LEU A 103 19.62 -4.83 -7.75
CA LEU A 103 19.62 -3.61 -8.53
C LEU A 103 19.47 -2.35 -7.66
N PRO A 104 19.88 -1.16 -8.17
CA PRO A 104 19.58 0.10 -7.50
C PRO A 104 18.06 0.29 -7.34
N ILE A 105 17.62 0.64 -6.12
CA ILE A 105 16.19 0.81 -5.79
C ILE A 105 15.48 1.85 -6.67
N GLY A 106 16.21 2.81 -7.23
CA GLY A 106 15.69 3.85 -8.13
C GLY A 106 14.96 3.28 -9.36
N ILE A 107 15.31 2.08 -9.80
CA ILE A 107 14.62 1.36 -10.89
C ILE A 107 13.20 1.01 -10.47
N SER A 108 13.03 0.36 -9.31
CA SER A 108 11.71 0.00 -8.77
C SER A 108 10.90 1.22 -8.35
N LEU A 109 11.52 2.26 -7.79
CA LEU A 109 10.84 3.52 -7.48
C LEU A 109 10.25 4.18 -8.73
N SER A 110 11.01 4.25 -9.82
CA SER A 110 10.54 4.81 -11.10
C SER A 110 9.43 3.98 -11.74
N LEU A 111 9.56 2.65 -11.67
CA LEU A 111 8.55 1.71 -12.15
C LEU A 111 7.25 1.86 -11.35
N LEU A 112 7.34 1.90 -10.03
CA LEU A 112 6.20 2.04 -9.13
C LEU A 112 5.47 3.37 -9.35
N GLN A 113 6.21 4.48 -9.50
CA GLN A 113 5.63 5.79 -9.83
C GLN A 113 4.84 5.73 -11.14
N SER A 114 5.43 5.18 -12.20
CA SER A 114 4.80 5.07 -13.52
C SER A 114 3.57 4.15 -13.48
N LEU A 115 3.66 3.06 -12.74
CA LEU A 115 2.58 2.10 -12.53
C LEU A 115 1.40 2.74 -11.79
N HIS A 116 1.66 3.47 -10.71
CA HIS A 116 0.64 4.12 -9.91
C HIS A 116 -0.13 5.20 -10.67
N ILE A 117 0.54 5.97 -11.54
CA ILE A 117 -0.14 6.91 -12.45
C ILE A 117 -1.19 6.17 -13.30
N ARG A 118 -0.84 5.00 -13.85
CA ARG A 118 -1.77 4.20 -14.66
C ARG A 118 -2.87 3.55 -13.82
N LEU A 119 -2.52 3.05 -12.63
CA LEU A 119 -3.45 2.40 -11.72
C LEU A 119 -4.50 3.41 -11.24
N VAL A 120 -4.08 4.56 -10.71
CA VAL A 120 -4.97 5.62 -10.22
C VAL A 120 -5.88 6.13 -11.34
N LYS A 121 -5.35 6.34 -12.55
CA LYS A 121 -6.17 6.73 -13.71
C LYS A 121 -7.25 5.70 -14.05
N LEU A 122 -6.93 4.40 -13.97
CA LEU A 122 -7.88 3.33 -14.18
C LEU A 122 -8.94 3.29 -13.07
N LEU A 123 -8.54 3.35 -11.80
CA LEU A 123 -9.46 3.25 -10.67
C LEU A 123 -10.45 4.42 -10.64
N ASN A 124 -9.99 5.65 -10.95
CA ASN A 124 -10.84 6.83 -11.05
C ASN A 124 -11.85 6.78 -12.22
N SER A 125 -11.69 5.88 -13.19
CA SER A 125 -12.64 5.74 -14.30
C SER A 125 -13.74 4.70 -14.06
N LEU A 126 -13.67 3.94 -12.96
CA LEU A 126 -14.57 2.82 -12.73
C LEU A 126 -15.95 3.29 -12.26
N THR A 127 -16.98 2.63 -12.79
CA THR A 127 -18.37 2.80 -12.34
C THR A 127 -18.62 2.10 -10.99
N PRO A 128 -19.67 2.47 -10.24
CA PRO A 128 -20.07 1.76 -9.03
C PRO A 128 -20.31 0.26 -9.22
N GLU A 129 -20.77 -0.14 -10.41
CA GLU A 129 -20.98 -1.55 -10.77
C GLU A 129 -19.65 -2.28 -11.00
N GLU A 130 -18.69 -1.64 -11.69
CA GLU A 130 -17.36 -2.21 -11.91
C GLU A 130 -16.57 -2.36 -10.60
N LEU A 131 -16.67 -1.40 -9.67
CA LEU A 131 -16.04 -1.47 -8.36
C LEU A 131 -16.49 -2.69 -7.53
N LYS A 132 -17.69 -3.22 -7.82
CA LYS A 132 -18.25 -4.41 -7.16
C LYS A 132 -17.86 -5.72 -7.85
N LYS A 133 -17.23 -5.68 -9.02
CA LYS A 133 -16.69 -6.91 -9.65
C LYS A 133 -15.70 -7.57 -8.71
N THR A 134 -15.64 -8.90 -8.76
CA THR A 134 -14.84 -9.70 -7.83
C THR A 134 -13.87 -10.60 -8.55
N PHE A 135 -12.83 -11.02 -7.85
CA PHE A 135 -11.96 -12.13 -8.23
C PHE A 135 -11.86 -13.14 -7.10
N ILE A 136 -11.33 -14.32 -7.39
CA ILE A 136 -11.14 -15.40 -6.41
C ILE A 136 -9.66 -15.52 -6.10
N HIS A 137 -9.28 -15.25 -4.85
CA HIS A 137 -7.98 -15.62 -4.29
C HIS A 137 -8.10 -16.99 -3.63
N LEU A 138 -7.20 -17.93 -3.95
CA LEU A 138 -7.29 -19.30 -3.42
C LEU A 138 -7.28 -19.35 -1.88
N ASP A 139 -6.45 -18.53 -1.24
CA ASP A 139 -6.39 -18.47 0.23
C ASP A 139 -7.42 -17.52 0.89
N SER A 140 -7.70 -16.36 0.29
CA SER A 140 -8.53 -15.31 0.89
C SER A 140 -10.00 -15.34 0.45
N GLY A 141 -10.35 -16.22 -0.49
CA GLY A 141 -11.69 -16.31 -1.07
C GLY A 141 -12.01 -15.18 -2.05
N ILE A 142 -13.28 -14.81 -2.10
CA ILE A 142 -13.81 -13.80 -3.03
C ILE A 142 -13.47 -12.40 -2.52
N ILE A 143 -12.87 -11.57 -3.40
CA ILE A 143 -12.49 -10.19 -3.10
C ILE A 143 -13.04 -9.27 -4.19
N SER A 144 -13.72 -8.19 -3.81
CA SER A 144 -14.18 -7.13 -4.73
C SER A 144 -13.06 -6.15 -5.08
N ILE A 145 -13.18 -5.48 -6.23
CA ILE A 145 -12.26 -4.40 -6.63
C ILE A 145 -12.18 -3.33 -5.53
N GLU A 146 -13.31 -2.83 -5.04
CA GLU A 146 -13.36 -1.82 -3.96
C GLU A 146 -12.59 -2.25 -2.69
N LYS A 147 -12.72 -3.52 -2.27
CA LYS A 147 -11.97 -4.05 -1.12
C LYS A 147 -10.48 -4.20 -1.44
N ASN A 148 -10.15 -4.59 -2.67
CA ASN A 148 -8.77 -4.74 -3.11
C ASN A 148 -8.03 -3.39 -3.16
N ILE A 149 -8.70 -2.29 -3.50
CA ILE A 149 -8.12 -0.94 -3.41
C ILE A 149 -7.64 -0.66 -1.98
N GLY A 150 -8.52 -0.84 -0.98
CA GLY A 150 -8.15 -0.65 0.44
C GLY A 150 -7.07 -1.61 0.92
N LEU A 151 -7.06 -2.85 0.45
CA LEU A 151 -6.01 -3.82 0.76
C LEU A 151 -4.63 -3.33 0.27
N TYR A 152 -4.53 -2.78 -0.94
CA TYR A 152 -3.26 -2.29 -1.47
C TYR A 152 -2.82 -0.95 -0.87
N VAL A 153 -3.76 -0.13 -0.40
CA VAL A 153 -3.44 1.02 0.46
C VAL A 153 -2.78 0.54 1.76
N TRP A 154 -3.40 -0.44 2.44
CA TRP A 154 -2.81 -1.02 3.66
C TRP A 154 -1.46 -1.66 3.37
N HIS A 155 -1.31 -2.40 2.27
CA HIS A 155 -0.04 -3.05 1.89
C HIS A 155 1.09 -2.04 1.69
N GLY A 156 0.83 -0.94 0.98
CA GLY A 156 1.80 0.14 0.83
C GLY A 156 2.19 0.75 2.18
N LYS A 157 1.20 1.14 2.99
CA LYS A 157 1.43 1.69 4.34
C LYS A 157 2.18 0.72 5.26
N HIS A 158 1.90 -0.58 5.15
CA HIS A 158 2.50 -1.63 5.95
C HIS A 158 4.00 -1.73 5.70
N HIS A 159 4.43 -1.79 4.44
CA HIS A 159 5.85 -1.84 4.10
C HIS A 159 6.56 -0.50 4.30
N LEU A 160 5.88 0.62 4.06
CA LEU A 160 6.42 1.93 4.42
C LEU A 160 6.70 2.03 5.92
N ALA A 161 5.82 1.45 6.76
CA ALA A 161 6.02 1.39 8.21
C ALA A 161 7.21 0.50 8.60
N HIS A 162 7.50 -0.59 7.87
CA HIS A 162 8.73 -1.37 8.11
C HIS A 162 9.98 -0.53 7.91
N ILE A 163 10.07 0.19 6.78
CA ILE A 163 11.23 1.02 6.42
C ILE A 163 11.38 2.17 7.43
N THR A 164 10.32 2.94 7.64
CA THR A 164 10.36 4.13 8.50
C THR A 164 10.62 3.78 9.97
N ASN A 165 10.09 2.66 10.48
CA ASN A 165 10.41 2.20 11.83
C ASN A 165 11.88 1.80 11.97
N LEU A 166 12.47 1.12 10.97
CA LEU A 166 13.90 0.82 10.97
C LEU A 166 14.72 2.12 11.02
N CYS A 167 14.42 3.09 10.15
CA CYS A 167 15.11 4.38 10.13
C CYS A 167 15.06 5.09 11.49
N ILE A 168 13.89 5.09 12.16
CA ILE A 168 13.72 5.66 13.50
C ILE A 168 14.58 4.92 14.53
N GLN A 169 14.55 3.58 14.52
CA GLN A 169 15.29 2.75 15.48
C GLN A 169 16.80 2.96 15.36
N GLN A 170 17.29 3.14 14.13
CA GLN A 170 18.71 3.33 13.84
C GLN A 170 19.16 4.79 13.90
N GLY A 171 18.24 5.74 14.11
CA GLY A 171 18.54 7.16 14.14
C GLY A 171 18.93 7.76 12.77
N TRP A 172 18.47 7.15 11.68
CA TRP A 172 18.79 7.57 10.30
C TRP A 172 17.87 8.69 9.79
N SER A 173 16.96 9.19 10.63
CA SER A 173 15.93 10.13 10.24
C SER A 173 16.49 11.35 9.50
N SER A 174 16.08 11.51 8.24
CA SER A 174 16.09 12.79 7.57
C SER A 174 15.21 13.77 8.36
N LYS A 175 15.67 15.02 8.53
CA LYS A 175 14.88 16.07 9.19
C LYS A 175 13.54 16.23 8.46
N GLY A 176 12.45 15.70 9.00
CA GLY A 176 11.10 16.06 8.55
C GLY A 176 10.04 14.96 8.49
N LEU A 177 10.38 13.68 8.61
CA LEU A 177 9.36 12.62 8.63
C LEU A 177 9.09 12.16 10.06
N THR A 178 8.25 12.90 10.79
CA THR A 178 7.53 12.25 11.88
C THR A 178 6.38 11.47 11.26
N LEU A 179 6.43 10.14 11.37
CA LEU A 179 5.30 9.23 11.08
C LEU A 179 3.98 9.70 11.74
N ASN A 180 4.09 10.53 12.79
CA ASN A 180 2.97 11.15 13.47
C ASN A 180 2.21 12.20 12.65
N GLU A 181 2.79 12.86 11.65
CA GLU A 181 2.08 13.90 10.88
C GLU A 181 1.30 13.27 9.71
N VAL A 182 1.92 12.34 8.97
CA VAL A 182 1.28 11.67 7.81
C VAL A 182 0.16 10.71 8.22
N VAL A 183 0.24 10.10 9.41
CA VAL A 183 -0.76 9.14 9.90
C VAL A 183 -1.85 9.82 10.76
N LYS A 184 -1.57 10.94 11.46
CA LYS A 184 -2.58 11.59 12.31
C LYS A 184 -3.52 12.53 11.57
N GLU A 185 -3.09 13.19 10.49
CA GLU A 185 -3.97 14.15 9.80
C GLU A 185 -5.23 13.48 9.22
N LYS A 186 -5.16 12.21 8.79
CA LYS A 186 -6.34 11.48 8.29
C LYS A 186 -7.20 10.78 9.35
N GLN A 187 -6.68 10.52 10.56
CA GLN A 187 -7.49 9.97 11.66
C GLN A 187 -8.28 11.04 12.43
N TYR A 188 -7.98 12.32 12.23
CA TYR A 188 -8.68 13.42 12.91
C TYR A 188 -9.92 13.90 12.14
N GLU A 189 -9.92 13.82 10.80
CA GLU A 189 -11.08 14.22 9.98
C GLU A 189 -12.26 13.24 10.08
N GLU A 190 -12.02 11.95 10.31
CA GLU A 190 -13.09 10.95 10.49
C GLU A 190 -13.84 11.06 11.84
N ARG A 191 -13.34 11.83 12.82
CA ARG A 191 -14.04 12.05 14.10
C ARG A 191 -14.95 13.26 14.12
N ILE A 192 -14.79 14.20 13.18
CA ILE A 192 -15.53 15.48 13.20
C ILE A 192 -16.86 15.37 12.45
N THR A 193 -17.02 14.44 11.52
CA THR A 193 -18.26 14.30 10.75
C THR A 193 -19.37 13.50 11.44
N THR A 194 -19.10 12.86 12.59
CA THR A 194 -20.10 12.09 13.35
C THR A 194 -20.65 12.78 14.60
N SER A 195 -20.20 13.98 14.99
CA SER A 195 -20.74 14.65 16.19
C SER A 195 -21.63 15.88 15.95
N ASP A 196 -21.76 16.39 14.72
CA ASP A 196 -22.43 17.69 14.49
C ASP A 196 -23.86 17.63 13.89
N HIS A 197 -24.54 16.47 13.95
CA HIS A 197 -25.93 16.34 13.48
C HIS A 197 -26.93 15.79 14.51
N MET A 198 -26.68 16.01 15.80
CA MET A 198 -27.67 15.76 16.86
C MET A 198 -27.78 16.90 17.87
N GLU A 199 -28.00 18.14 17.42
CA GLU A 199 -28.51 19.17 18.34
C GLU A 199 -29.23 20.33 17.63
N LYS A 200 -30.26 20.04 16.82
CA LYS A 200 -31.31 21.02 16.46
C LYS A 200 -32.67 20.35 16.25
N ARG A 201 -33.25 19.81 17.32
CA ARG A 201 -34.70 19.72 17.54
C ARG A 201 -34.98 19.72 19.04
N GLY A 202 -35.20 20.92 19.56
CA GLY A 202 -35.79 21.25 20.86
C GLY A 202 -36.52 22.56 20.68
#